data_AF-A0A3N6ND41-F1
#
_entry.id   AF-A0A3N6ND41-F1
#
_cell.length_a   1.000
_cell.length_b   1.000
_cell.length_c   1.000
_cell.angle_alpha   90.00
_cell.angle_beta   90.00
_cell.angle_gamma   90.00
#
_symmetry.space_group_name_H-M   'P 1'
#
loop_
_entity.id
_entity.type
_entity.pdbx_description
1 polymer ?
#
loop_
_entity_poly.entity_id
_entity_poly.type
_entity_poly.pdbx_seq_one_letter_code
_entity_poly.pdbx_strand_id
1 'polypeptide(L)'
;MRLLFSIGAVLVAGMFAGGDVAGIAAPGPKFEAPKSRSQSQRLAADKDAQTVDVELILAVDVSYSMDIDELAVQREGYAQAIQSKEFLQALKLGPNGRIAVTYFEWAASSDQKIIIPWRLVDGPETADAVAAEIMKTPIRRASRTSISGAIAFAMPLFDEDPYRGLRRVIDISGDGPNNNGGPVTIARDAALEKGIVINGLPIMVKEPSYSTMDIDNLDLYYEDCVIGGPGSFVITIKDRDKFKEAIRTKLLMEVAGRTPERFVMRVADKEPRVNCLIGEKIWSDRWGR
;
A
#
# COMPACT_ATOMS: atom_id res chain seq x y z
N MET A 1 -50.20 -66.17 2.18
CA MET A 1 -50.62 -66.26 0.76
C MET A 1 -49.40 -65.88 -0.09
N ARG A 2 -48.91 -66.76 -0.99
CA ARG A 2 -49.22 -66.84 -2.45
C ARG A 2 -48.76 -65.59 -3.23
N LEU A 3 -48.04 -65.61 -4.36
CA LEU A 3 -47.36 -66.59 -5.27
C LEU A 3 -46.17 -65.80 -5.96
N LEU A 4 -45.07 -66.33 -6.52
CA LEU A 4 -44.81 -67.24 -7.67
C LEU A 4 -45.45 -66.79 -9.01
N PHE A 5 -44.78 -66.72 -10.19
CA PHE A 5 -43.41 -67.01 -10.68
C PHE A 5 -42.85 -65.76 -11.44
N SER A 6 -41.62 -65.59 -11.96
CA SER A 6 -40.50 -66.43 -12.46
C SER A 6 -40.63 -66.99 -13.91
N ILE A 7 -39.48 -67.18 -14.59
CA ILE A 7 -39.27 -67.55 -16.02
C ILE A 7 -39.58 -66.40 -17.03
N GLY A 8 -38.86 -66.15 -18.13
CA GLY A 8 -37.63 -66.73 -18.69
C GLY A 8 -37.75 -67.03 -20.21
N ALA A 9 -36.85 -66.51 -21.06
CA ALA A 9 -36.85 -66.74 -22.52
C ALA A 9 -35.43 -66.71 -23.13
N VAL A 10 -35.19 -67.49 -24.19
CA VAL A 10 -33.86 -67.84 -24.77
C VAL A 10 -34.01 -68.16 -26.27
N LEU A 11 -32.92 -68.05 -27.06
CA LEU A 11 -32.80 -68.25 -28.54
C LEU A 11 -33.40 -67.10 -29.38
N VAL A 12 -33.06 -66.87 -30.67
CA VAL A 12 -32.36 -67.67 -31.71
C VAL A 12 -31.21 -66.86 -32.37
N ALA A 13 -30.30 -67.52 -33.10
CA ALA A 13 -29.13 -66.94 -33.78
C ALA A 13 -29.36 -66.50 -35.24
N GLY A 14 -28.37 -65.82 -35.84
CA GLY A 14 -28.27 -65.52 -37.28
C GLY A 14 -26.85 -65.04 -37.66
N MET A 15 -26.36 -65.37 -38.86
CA MET A 15 -25.02 -65.04 -39.36
C MET A 15 -25.07 -64.37 -40.75
N PHE A 16 -23.93 -63.75 -41.15
CA PHE A 16 -23.63 -63.17 -42.47
C PHE A 16 -24.37 -61.85 -42.80
N ALA A 17 -23.86 -60.98 -43.67
CA ALA A 17 -22.68 -61.09 -44.55
C ALA A 17 -21.70 -59.90 -44.39
N GLY A 18 -20.50 -60.02 -44.97
CA GLY A 18 -19.43 -59.02 -44.86
C GLY A 18 -19.52 -57.88 -45.89
N GLY A 19 -18.65 -56.88 -45.72
CA GLY A 19 -18.55 -55.71 -46.59
C GLY A 19 -17.42 -54.77 -46.17
N ASP A 20 -16.18 -55.12 -46.52
CA ASP A 20 -14.99 -54.29 -46.24
C ASP A 20 -15.00 -53.00 -47.07
N VAL A 21 -15.53 -51.92 -46.50
CA VAL A 21 -15.42 -50.56 -47.05
C VAL A 21 -14.19 -49.89 -46.43
N ALA A 22 -13.09 -49.85 -47.18
CA ALA A 22 -11.82 -49.28 -46.72
C ALA A 22 -11.87 -47.74 -46.60
N GLY A 23 -12.45 -47.25 -45.50
CA GLY A 23 -12.48 -45.83 -45.16
C GLY A 23 -11.09 -45.31 -44.77
N ILE A 24 -10.46 -44.54 -45.67
CA ILE A 24 -9.21 -43.83 -45.35
C ILE A 24 -9.53 -42.67 -44.40
N ALA A 25 -9.43 -42.93 -43.10
CA ALA A 25 -9.58 -41.92 -42.07
C ALA A 25 -8.34 -41.01 -42.02
N ALA A 26 -8.51 -39.72 -42.35
CA ALA A 26 -7.47 -38.73 -42.14
C ALA A 26 -7.20 -38.55 -40.62
N PRO A 27 -5.93 -38.44 -40.19
CA PRO A 27 -5.61 -38.24 -38.78
C PRO A 27 -6.07 -36.86 -38.31
N GLY A 28 -7.09 -36.82 -37.45
CA GLY A 28 -7.52 -35.58 -36.79
C GLY A 28 -6.42 -34.96 -35.93
N PRO A 29 -6.49 -33.63 -35.66
CA PRO A 29 -5.50 -32.96 -34.83
C PRO A 29 -5.47 -33.57 -33.43
N LYS A 30 -4.28 -33.98 -32.98
CA LYS A 30 -4.08 -34.53 -31.63
C LYS A 30 -4.35 -33.45 -30.60
N PHE A 31 -5.45 -33.57 -29.87
CA PHE A 31 -5.67 -32.82 -28.63
C PHE A 31 -4.65 -33.30 -27.59
N GLU A 32 -3.52 -32.61 -27.45
CA GLU A 32 -2.65 -32.80 -26.29
C GLU A 32 -3.39 -32.33 -25.04
N ALA A 33 -3.57 -33.22 -24.06
CA ALA A 33 -4.08 -32.82 -22.75
C ALA A 33 -3.10 -31.83 -22.08
N PRO A 34 -3.59 -30.79 -21.38
CA PRO A 34 -2.73 -29.79 -20.75
C PRO A 34 -1.79 -30.44 -19.74
N LYS A 35 -0.48 -30.33 -20.01
CA LYS A 35 0.58 -30.96 -19.21
C LYS A 35 0.58 -30.38 -17.79
N SER A 36 0.25 -31.22 -16.81
CA SER A 36 0.23 -30.87 -15.39
C SER A 36 1.58 -30.30 -14.94
N ARG A 37 1.61 -29.01 -14.58
CA ARG A 37 2.82 -28.34 -14.06
C ARG A 37 3.32 -29.07 -12.81
N SER A 38 4.63 -29.24 -12.69
CA SER A 38 5.24 -29.80 -11.48
C SER A 38 4.92 -28.93 -10.25
N GLN A 39 5.08 -29.49 -9.04
CA GLN A 39 4.88 -28.72 -7.80
C GLN A 39 5.83 -27.51 -7.74
N SER A 40 7.09 -27.67 -8.17
CA SER A 40 8.07 -26.59 -8.27
C SER A 40 7.68 -25.51 -9.28
N GLN A 41 7.10 -25.90 -10.43
CA GLN A 41 6.58 -24.95 -11.44
C GLN A 41 5.31 -24.22 -10.98
N ARG A 42 4.54 -24.81 -10.06
CA ARG A 42 3.43 -24.13 -9.39
C ARG A 42 3.93 -23.15 -8.33
N LEU A 43 4.85 -23.57 -7.47
CA LEU A 43 5.46 -22.70 -6.45
C LEU A 43 6.25 -21.53 -7.05
N ALA A 44 6.91 -21.71 -8.20
CA ALA A 44 7.52 -20.61 -8.94
C ALA A 44 6.46 -19.65 -9.47
N ALA A 45 5.45 -20.15 -10.21
CA ALA A 45 4.41 -19.31 -10.78
C ALA A 45 3.52 -18.60 -9.74
N ASP A 46 3.39 -19.15 -8.53
CA ASP A 46 2.68 -18.53 -7.41
C ASP A 46 3.49 -17.37 -6.79
N LYS A 47 4.82 -17.55 -6.63
CA LYS A 47 5.73 -16.44 -6.27
C LYS A 47 5.78 -15.36 -7.35
N ASP A 48 5.84 -15.75 -8.62
CA ASP A 48 5.78 -14.84 -9.77
C ASP A 48 4.42 -14.11 -9.82
N ALA A 49 3.32 -14.73 -9.33
CA ALA A 49 2.03 -14.07 -9.21
C ALA A 49 1.98 -13.06 -8.04
N GLN A 50 2.70 -13.34 -6.95
CA GLN A 50 2.76 -12.51 -5.73
C GLN A 50 3.81 -11.38 -5.78
N THR A 51 4.72 -11.36 -6.76
CA THR A 51 5.79 -10.34 -6.84
C THR A 51 5.28 -9.00 -7.37
N VAL A 52 5.55 -7.91 -6.64
CA VAL A 52 5.11 -6.55 -6.96
C VAL A 52 6.29 -5.57 -7.01
N ASP A 53 6.10 -4.40 -7.63
CA ASP A 53 7.17 -3.40 -7.74
C ASP A 53 7.40 -2.65 -6.42
N VAL A 54 6.34 -2.46 -5.64
CA VAL A 54 6.34 -1.79 -4.34
C VAL A 54 5.30 -2.43 -3.42
N GLU A 55 5.66 -2.66 -2.16
CA GLU A 55 4.73 -2.78 -1.03
C GLU A 55 4.61 -1.36 -0.42
N LEU A 56 3.47 -0.69 -0.60
CA LEU A 56 3.26 0.71 -0.22
C LEU A 56 2.24 0.85 0.91
N ILE A 57 2.69 1.34 2.05
CA ILE A 57 1.84 1.68 3.20
C ILE A 57 1.54 3.19 3.17
N LEU A 58 0.28 3.57 2.99
CA LEU A 58 -0.19 4.95 3.13
C LEU A 58 -0.66 5.17 4.58
N ALA A 59 0.14 5.89 5.37
CA ALA A 59 -0.11 6.16 6.78
C ALA A 59 -0.53 7.63 6.97
N VAL A 60 -1.83 7.85 7.17
CA VAL A 60 -2.46 9.18 7.09
C VAL A 60 -2.91 9.69 8.46
N ASP A 61 -2.41 10.84 8.89
CA ASP A 61 -2.81 11.50 10.14
C ASP A 61 -4.30 11.89 10.14
N VAL A 62 -4.95 11.73 11.29
CA VAL A 62 -6.34 12.18 11.57
C VAL A 62 -6.43 12.89 12.93
N SER A 63 -5.35 13.51 13.38
CA SER A 63 -5.26 14.17 14.68
C SER A 63 -6.04 15.49 14.76
N TYR A 64 -6.22 16.04 15.98
CA TYR A 64 -7.04 17.23 16.23
C TYR A 64 -6.41 18.56 15.79
N SER A 65 -5.21 18.58 15.22
CA SER A 65 -4.63 19.73 14.49
C SER A 65 -5.27 19.90 13.10
N MET A 66 -5.50 18.79 12.39
CA MET A 66 -6.09 18.78 11.04
C MET A 66 -7.60 19.06 11.03
N ASP A 67 -8.08 19.91 10.11
CA ASP A 67 -9.51 20.23 10.00
C ASP A 67 -10.30 19.14 9.26
N ILE A 68 -11.62 19.08 9.48
CA ILE A 68 -12.51 18.13 8.75
C ILE A 68 -12.39 18.29 7.23
N ASP A 69 -12.31 19.53 6.73
CA ASP A 69 -12.14 19.82 5.31
C ASP A 69 -10.77 19.36 4.77
N GLU A 70 -9.73 19.46 5.58
CA GLU A 70 -8.36 19.07 5.18
C GLU A 70 -8.27 17.55 5.09
N LEU A 71 -8.85 16.84 6.05
CA LEU A 71 -9.00 15.38 6.03
C LEU A 71 -9.87 14.91 4.86
N ALA A 72 -10.92 15.65 4.51
CA ALA A 72 -11.74 15.37 3.33
C ALA A 72 -10.92 15.53 2.03
N VAL A 73 -10.22 16.66 1.86
CA VAL A 73 -9.43 16.98 0.66
C VAL A 73 -8.20 16.07 0.52
N GLN A 74 -7.55 15.70 1.63
CA GLN A 74 -6.46 14.72 1.67
C GLN A 74 -6.93 13.34 1.20
N ARG A 75 -8.06 12.86 1.70
CA ARG A 75 -8.63 11.56 1.31
C ARG A 75 -9.16 11.54 -0.12
N GLU A 76 -9.79 12.62 -0.58
CA GLU A 76 -10.14 12.82 -1.98
C GLU A 76 -8.88 12.85 -2.87
N GLY A 77 -7.81 13.48 -2.39
CA GLY A 77 -6.50 13.54 -3.05
C GLY A 77 -5.88 12.15 -3.25
N TYR A 78 -5.87 11.28 -2.23
CA TYR A 78 -5.37 9.91 -2.36
C TYR A 78 -6.22 9.09 -3.34
N ALA A 79 -7.55 9.19 -3.26
CA ALA A 79 -8.47 8.51 -4.18
C ALA A 79 -8.27 8.96 -5.64
N GLN A 80 -8.18 10.27 -5.88
CA GLN A 80 -7.96 10.81 -7.24
C GLN A 80 -6.54 10.55 -7.77
N ALA A 81 -5.54 10.50 -6.89
CA ALA A 81 -4.15 10.19 -7.26
C ALA A 81 -4.00 8.75 -7.75
N ILE A 82 -4.55 7.76 -7.04
CA ILE A 82 -4.42 6.34 -7.40
C ILE A 82 -5.19 5.99 -8.69
N GLN A 83 -6.29 6.69 -8.97
CA GLN A 83 -7.04 6.59 -10.24
C GLN A 83 -6.42 7.40 -11.40
N SER A 84 -5.41 8.23 -11.14
CA SER A 84 -4.92 9.18 -12.14
C SER A 84 -4.24 8.49 -13.33
N LYS A 85 -4.40 9.06 -14.53
CA LYS A 85 -3.79 8.52 -15.76
C LYS A 85 -2.28 8.47 -15.66
N GLU A 86 -1.68 9.47 -15.01
CA GLU A 86 -0.24 9.54 -14.79
C GLU A 86 0.23 8.43 -13.83
N PHE A 87 -0.51 8.19 -12.74
CA PHE A 87 -0.20 7.09 -11.81
C PHE A 87 -0.29 5.73 -12.50
N LEU A 88 -1.36 5.47 -13.24
CA LEU A 88 -1.55 4.22 -13.97
C LEU A 88 -0.51 4.03 -15.09
N GLN A 89 0.01 5.12 -15.67
CA GLN A 89 1.16 5.07 -16.59
C GLN A 89 2.47 4.75 -15.85
N ALA A 90 2.75 5.43 -14.74
CA ALA A 90 3.95 5.18 -13.92
C ALA A 90 3.98 3.75 -13.37
N LEU A 91 2.83 3.21 -12.96
CA LEU A 91 2.62 1.82 -12.57
C LEU A 91 3.08 0.85 -13.65
N LYS A 92 2.79 1.13 -14.92
CA LYS A 92 3.19 0.30 -16.07
C LYS A 92 4.63 0.55 -16.58
N LEU A 93 5.40 1.42 -15.91
CA LEU A 93 6.85 1.51 -16.09
C LEU A 93 7.63 0.66 -15.07
N GLY A 94 6.96 0.13 -14.04
CA GLY A 94 7.56 -0.86 -13.12
C GLY A 94 7.72 -2.23 -13.80
N PRO A 95 8.76 -3.03 -13.44
CA PRO A 95 9.04 -4.30 -14.11
C PRO A 95 7.96 -5.38 -13.93
N ASN A 96 7.14 -5.33 -12.88
CA ASN A 96 5.96 -6.19 -12.70
C ASN A 96 4.67 -5.51 -13.18
N GLY A 97 4.67 -4.18 -13.29
CA GLY A 97 3.54 -3.38 -13.74
C GLY A 97 2.42 -3.23 -12.71
N ARG A 98 2.74 -3.39 -11.41
CA ARG A 98 1.77 -3.52 -10.30
C ARG A 98 2.41 -3.32 -8.92
N ILE A 99 1.63 -2.87 -7.95
CA ILE A 99 2.05 -2.66 -6.54
C ILE A 99 1.06 -3.33 -5.57
N ALA A 100 1.49 -3.55 -4.33
CA ALA A 100 0.60 -3.78 -3.20
C ALA A 100 0.40 -2.47 -2.43
N VAL A 101 -0.84 -2.18 -2.00
CA VAL A 101 -1.18 -0.97 -1.22
C VAL A 101 -2.00 -1.35 0.00
N THR A 102 -1.65 -0.78 1.15
CA THR A 102 -2.49 -0.72 2.35
C THR A 102 -2.62 0.74 2.79
N TYR A 103 -3.74 1.10 3.42
CA TYR A 103 -4.02 2.45 3.88
C TYR A 103 -4.55 2.39 5.31
N PHE A 104 -3.93 3.15 6.22
CA PHE A 104 -4.44 3.33 7.58
C PHE A 104 -4.44 4.79 8.03
N GLU A 105 -5.42 5.13 8.88
CA GLU A 105 -5.52 6.42 9.56
C GLU A 105 -4.89 6.32 10.95
N TRP A 106 -4.11 7.31 11.40
CA TRP A 106 -3.44 7.30 12.71
C TRP A 106 -3.53 8.63 13.46
N ALA A 107 -3.32 8.59 14.78
CA ALA A 107 -3.22 9.79 15.63
C ALA A 107 -2.28 9.52 16.83
N ALA A 108 -2.82 9.17 18.00
CA ALA A 108 -2.04 8.72 19.16
C ALA A 108 -1.26 7.43 18.88
N SER A 109 -0.28 7.11 19.73
CA SER A 109 0.55 5.90 19.61
C SER A 109 -0.24 4.59 19.72
N SER A 110 -1.48 4.64 20.22
CA SER A 110 -2.43 3.53 20.31
C SER A 110 -3.71 3.76 19.49
N ASP A 111 -3.70 4.71 18.55
CA ASP A 111 -4.80 4.98 17.63
C ASP A 111 -4.28 4.85 16.19
N GLN A 112 -4.39 3.65 15.64
CA GLN A 112 -4.22 3.35 14.22
C GLN A 112 -5.41 2.50 13.76
N LYS A 113 -5.88 2.75 12.54
CA LYS A 113 -7.02 2.04 11.96
C LYS A 113 -6.78 1.79 10.47
N ILE A 114 -6.53 0.53 10.11
CA ILE A 114 -6.53 0.08 8.72
C ILE A 114 -7.92 0.35 8.14
N ILE A 115 -7.95 1.07 7.02
CA ILE A 115 -9.17 1.33 6.23
C ILE A 115 -9.18 0.41 5.02
N ILE A 116 -8.03 0.31 4.34
CA ILE A 116 -7.80 -0.58 3.19
C ILE A 116 -6.75 -1.61 3.64
N PRO A 117 -7.09 -2.89 3.85
CA PRO A 117 -6.10 -3.95 4.01
C PRO A 117 -5.35 -4.15 2.68
N TRP A 118 -4.21 -4.86 2.69
CA TRP A 118 -3.38 -5.08 1.49
C TRP A 118 -4.20 -5.47 0.25
N ARG A 119 -4.19 -4.58 -0.76
CA ARG A 119 -4.77 -4.80 -2.09
C ARG A 119 -3.67 -4.74 -3.15
N LEU A 120 -3.76 -5.62 -4.14
CA LEU A 120 -3.04 -5.42 -5.39
C LEU A 120 -3.65 -4.25 -6.17
N VAL A 121 -2.79 -3.40 -6.72
CA VAL A 121 -3.14 -2.37 -7.71
C VAL A 121 -2.30 -2.59 -8.95
N ASP A 122 -2.97 -3.05 -10.01
CA ASP A 122 -2.39 -3.50 -11.27
C ASP A 122 -3.10 -2.92 -12.51
N GLY A 123 -4.16 -2.13 -12.33
CA GLY A 123 -4.91 -1.52 -13.43
C GLY A 123 -5.94 -0.50 -12.94
N PRO A 124 -6.70 0.12 -13.88
CA PRO A 124 -7.79 1.03 -13.55
C PRO A 124 -8.80 0.41 -12.58
N GLU A 125 -9.21 -0.83 -12.80
CA GLU A 125 -10.27 -1.51 -12.06
C GLU A 125 -9.89 -1.78 -10.59
N THR A 126 -8.62 -2.10 -10.33
CA THR A 126 -8.11 -2.31 -8.97
C THR A 126 -7.81 -0.99 -8.26
N ALA A 127 -7.36 0.05 -8.98
CA ALA A 127 -7.24 1.40 -8.45
C ALA A 127 -8.60 2.01 -8.07
N ASP A 128 -9.62 1.86 -8.94
CA ASP A 128 -11.00 2.31 -8.71
C ASP A 128 -11.61 1.65 -7.47
N ALA A 129 -11.34 0.36 -7.25
CA ALA A 129 -11.80 -0.36 -6.05
C ALA A 129 -11.21 0.25 -4.76
N VAL A 130 -9.89 0.51 -4.73
CA VAL A 130 -9.23 1.15 -3.57
C VAL A 130 -9.75 2.57 -3.35
N ALA A 131 -9.83 3.39 -4.39
CA ALA A 131 -10.34 4.75 -4.31
C ALA A 131 -11.79 4.81 -3.81
N ALA A 132 -12.66 3.93 -4.32
CA ALA A 132 -14.06 3.87 -3.88
C ALA A 132 -14.21 3.40 -2.43
N GLU A 133 -13.29 2.60 -1.89
CA GLU A 133 -13.29 2.13 -0.50
C GLU A 133 -12.74 3.21 0.45
N ILE A 134 -11.72 3.97 0.03
CA ILE A 134 -11.24 5.19 0.72
C ILE A 134 -12.37 6.23 0.83
N MET A 135 -13.12 6.47 -0.25
CA MET A 135 -14.19 7.49 -0.27
C MET A 135 -15.49 7.08 0.45
N LYS A 136 -15.73 5.78 0.68
CA LYS A 136 -16.91 5.28 1.42
C LYS A 136 -16.78 5.35 2.94
N THR A 137 -15.56 5.36 3.46
CA THR A 137 -15.30 5.31 4.90
C THR A 137 -15.67 6.66 5.55
N PRO A 138 -16.30 6.70 6.74
CA PRO A 138 -16.53 7.97 7.43
C PRO A 138 -15.23 8.72 7.74
N ILE A 139 -15.25 10.06 7.74
CA ILE A 139 -14.14 10.85 8.29
C ILE A 139 -14.17 10.71 9.82
N ARG A 140 -13.00 10.53 10.43
CA ARG A 140 -12.80 10.51 11.89
C ARG A 140 -11.75 11.54 12.28
N ARG A 141 -11.74 11.92 13.56
CA ARG A 141 -10.65 12.69 14.18
C ARG A 141 -10.32 12.11 15.55
N ALA A 142 -9.05 12.13 15.92
CA ALA A 142 -8.54 11.60 17.19
C ALA A 142 -7.53 12.57 17.83
N SER A 143 -7.12 12.29 19.06
CA SER A 143 -6.20 13.15 19.80
C SER A 143 -4.74 12.71 19.64
N ARG A 144 -3.81 13.67 19.70
CA ARG A 144 -2.34 13.51 19.62
C ARG A 144 -1.82 13.06 18.25
N THR A 145 -0.51 13.23 18.07
CA THR A 145 0.21 12.97 16.80
C THR A 145 1.43 12.11 17.13
N SER A 146 1.39 10.83 16.74
CA SER A 146 2.44 9.85 17.01
C SER A 146 2.94 9.21 15.71
N ILE A 147 3.82 9.93 15.02
CA ILE A 147 4.56 9.44 13.86
C ILE A 147 5.36 8.19 14.26
N SER A 148 5.92 8.15 15.47
CA SER A 148 6.61 6.97 15.99
C SER A 148 5.68 5.76 16.14
N GLY A 149 4.44 5.98 16.61
CA GLY A 149 3.38 4.96 16.65
C GLY A 149 2.95 4.49 15.27
N ALA A 150 2.80 5.41 14.31
CA ALA A 150 2.46 5.08 12.92
C ALA A 150 3.54 4.21 12.25
N ILE A 151 4.83 4.56 12.39
CA ILE A 151 5.94 3.75 11.87
C ILE A 151 6.00 2.38 12.59
N ALA A 152 5.83 2.35 13.91
CA ALA A 152 5.84 1.10 14.69
C ALA A 152 4.68 0.17 14.32
N PHE A 153 3.50 0.71 14.05
CA PHE A 153 2.33 -0.03 13.57
C PHE A 153 2.49 -0.52 12.11
N ALA A 154 3.13 0.28 11.26
CA ALA A 154 3.36 -0.05 9.86
C ALA A 154 4.37 -1.18 9.65
N MET A 155 5.46 -1.23 10.43
CA MET A 155 6.53 -2.22 10.29
C MET A 155 6.07 -3.70 10.20
N PRO A 156 5.20 -4.23 11.08
CA PRO A 156 4.74 -5.62 11.00
C PRO A 156 3.78 -5.89 9.83
N LEU A 157 3.14 -4.87 9.23
CA LEU A 157 2.19 -5.08 8.12
C LEU A 157 2.88 -5.69 6.88
N PHE A 158 4.17 -5.43 6.66
CA PHE A 158 4.95 -6.08 5.60
C PHE A 158 5.18 -7.58 5.83
N ASP A 159 5.19 -8.03 7.09
CA ASP A 159 5.28 -9.45 7.42
C ASP A 159 3.91 -10.16 7.17
N GLU A 160 2.80 -9.40 7.19
CA GLU A 160 1.43 -9.85 6.91
C GLU A 160 0.98 -9.70 5.43
N ASP A 161 1.74 -9.00 4.57
CA ASP A 161 1.39 -8.84 3.16
C ASP A 161 1.38 -10.21 2.43
N PRO A 162 0.36 -10.57 1.63
CA PRO A 162 0.43 -11.72 0.71
C PRO A 162 1.33 -11.49 -0.52
N TYR A 163 1.73 -10.25 -0.81
CA TYR A 163 2.60 -9.87 -1.93
C TYR A 163 4.06 -9.66 -1.49
N ARG A 164 5.02 -9.68 -2.42
CA ARG A 164 6.44 -9.42 -2.12
C ARG A 164 7.03 -8.40 -3.09
N GLY A 165 7.47 -7.28 -2.55
CA GLY A 165 7.90 -6.10 -3.28
C GLY A 165 9.40 -6.07 -3.56
N LEU A 166 9.76 -5.40 -4.66
CA LEU A 166 11.14 -4.98 -4.90
C LEU A 166 11.55 -3.82 -3.97
N ARG A 167 10.58 -3.08 -3.44
CA ARG A 167 10.75 -2.02 -2.43
C ARG A 167 9.61 -2.09 -1.40
N ARG A 168 9.93 -1.84 -0.13
CA ARG A 168 8.96 -1.65 0.97
C ARG A 168 9.00 -0.20 1.42
N VAL A 169 7.84 0.47 1.42
CA VAL A 169 7.75 1.92 1.64
C VAL A 169 6.62 2.25 2.60
N ILE A 170 6.93 3.09 3.61
CA ILE A 170 5.95 3.75 4.45
C ILE A 170 5.88 5.22 4.02
N ASP A 171 4.71 5.68 3.61
CA ASP A 171 4.44 7.10 3.37
C ASP A 171 3.70 7.70 4.57
N ILE A 172 4.34 8.63 5.28
CA ILE A 172 3.78 9.35 6.43
C ILE A 172 3.25 10.71 5.96
N SER A 173 1.94 10.95 6.10
CA SER A 173 1.34 12.28 5.96
C SER A 173 0.76 12.78 7.28
N GLY A 174 1.02 14.04 7.63
CA GLY A 174 0.47 14.74 8.81
C GLY A 174 0.89 16.20 8.89
N ASP A 175 0.28 16.98 9.79
CA ASP A 175 0.47 18.43 9.91
C ASP A 175 1.31 18.89 11.12
N GLY A 176 1.69 17.97 12.01
CA GLY A 176 2.46 18.27 13.22
C GLY A 176 3.69 17.38 13.44
N PRO A 177 4.60 17.77 14.36
CA PRO A 177 5.69 16.92 14.83
C PRO A 177 5.18 15.80 15.76
N ASN A 178 6.03 14.80 16.02
CA ASN A 178 5.72 13.74 16.97
C ASN A 178 5.55 14.33 18.39
N ASN A 179 4.40 14.10 19.03
CA ASN A 179 4.08 14.60 20.37
C ASN A 179 3.57 13.50 21.31
N ASN A 180 3.61 12.24 20.87
CA ASN A 180 3.15 11.09 21.62
C ASN A 180 3.86 9.79 21.16
N GLY A 181 3.88 8.77 22.01
CA GLY A 181 4.67 7.56 21.80
C GLY A 181 6.13 7.75 22.24
N GLY A 182 7.04 6.95 21.65
CA GLY A 182 8.48 7.15 21.81
C GLY A 182 9.04 8.18 20.81
N PRO A 183 10.35 8.48 20.87
CA PRO A 183 11.01 9.36 19.90
C PRO A 183 10.89 8.83 18.46
N VAL A 184 10.59 9.73 17.52
CA VAL A 184 10.40 9.34 16.10
C VAL A 184 11.63 8.69 15.47
N THR A 185 12.84 9.12 15.85
CA THR A 185 14.10 8.59 15.31
C THR A 185 14.28 7.10 15.62
N ILE A 186 13.92 6.65 16.83
CA ILE A 186 14.03 5.23 17.21
C ILE A 186 13.09 4.35 16.38
N ALA A 187 11.87 4.83 16.10
CA ALA A 187 10.92 4.10 15.25
C ALA A 187 11.35 4.10 13.78
N ARG A 188 11.85 5.24 13.27
CA ARG A 188 12.44 5.37 11.94
C ARG A 188 13.60 4.40 11.76
N ASP A 189 14.61 4.47 12.63
CA ASP A 189 15.88 3.75 12.48
C ASP A 189 15.66 2.22 12.49
N ALA A 190 14.75 1.72 13.34
CA ALA A 190 14.33 0.32 13.34
C ALA A 190 13.63 -0.13 12.03
N ALA A 191 12.94 0.77 11.33
CA ALA A 191 12.39 0.49 10.00
C ALA A 191 13.48 0.50 8.91
N LEU A 192 14.46 1.40 9.02
CA LEU A 192 15.60 1.46 8.09
C LEU A 192 16.48 0.20 8.20
N GLU A 193 16.72 -0.30 9.42
CA GLU A 193 17.41 -1.57 9.67
C GLU A 193 16.68 -2.77 9.03
N LYS A 194 15.34 -2.74 9.01
CA LYS A 194 14.51 -3.72 8.30
C LYS A 194 14.55 -3.57 6.77
N GLY A 195 15.21 -2.55 6.22
CA GLY A 195 15.26 -2.26 4.79
C GLY A 195 13.96 -1.67 4.24
N ILE A 196 13.23 -0.90 5.07
CA ILE A 196 12.02 -0.16 4.69
C ILE A 196 12.42 1.30 4.44
N VAL A 197 11.89 1.91 3.38
CA VAL A 197 12.04 3.35 3.11
C VAL A 197 10.88 4.10 3.76
N ILE A 198 11.15 5.23 4.41
CA ILE A 198 10.12 6.14 4.94
C ILE A 198 10.15 7.44 4.12
N ASN A 199 9.00 7.82 3.57
CA ASN A 199 8.78 9.06 2.83
C ASN A 199 7.79 9.96 3.55
N GLY A 200 7.79 11.27 3.23
CA GLY A 200 7.06 12.28 3.99
C GLY A 200 6.14 13.18 3.16
N LEU A 201 4.93 13.41 3.65
CA LEU A 201 3.97 14.41 3.18
C LEU A 201 3.57 15.36 4.34
N PRO A 202 4.49 16.25 4.79
CA PRO A 202 4.17 17.32 5.72
C PRO A 202 3.14 18.30 5.14
N ILE A 203 2.08 18.52 5.90
CA ILE A 203 1.00 19.47 5.62
C ILE A 203 1.31 20.76 6.37
N MET A 204 1.46 21.86 5.63
CA MET A 204 1.92 23.17 6.10
C MET A 204 1.00 24.28 5.56
N VAL A 205 -0.31 24.02 5.55
CA VAL A 205 -1.34 24.90 4.95
C VAL A 205 -1.93 25.94 5.92
N LYS A 206 -1.46 25.93 7.17
CA LYS A 206 -1.86 26.81 8.27
C LYS A 206 -0.66 27.62 8.72
N GLU A 207 -0.90 28.85 9.17
CA GLU A 207 0.09 29.61 9.94
C GLU A 207 0.42 28.83 11.22
N PRO A 208 1.70 28.49 11.50
CA PRO A 208 2.06 27.63 12.61
C PRO A 208 1.59 28.17 13.96
N SER A 209 0.83 27.37 14.72
CA SER A 209 0.32 27.80 16.01
C SER A 209 0.71 26.86 17.15
N TYR A 210 1.24 27.47 18.22
CA TYR A 210 1.55 26.80 19.48
C TYR A 210 0.29 26.19 20.16
N SER A 211 -0.93 26.61 19.77
CA SER A 211 -2.18 26.04 20.26
C SER A 211 -2.55 24.69 19.60
N THR A 212 -2.13 24.48 18.36
CA THR A 212 -2.27 23.23 17.57
C THR A 212 -1.02 22.34 17.63
N MET A 213 0.12 22.89 18.08
CA MET A 213 1.45 22.24 18.23
C MET A 213 2.31 22.19 16.96
N ASP A 214 2.00 23.05 15.99
CA ASP A 214 2.68 23.11 14.70
C ASP A 214 4.09 23.73 14.83
N ILE A 215 4.91 23.58 13.79
CA ILE A 215 6.26 24.17 13.70
C ILE A 215 6.54 24.72 12.30
N ASP A 216 7.16 25.91 12.22
CA ASP A 216 7.43 26.63 10.96
C ASP A 216 8.22 25.80 9.94
N ASN A 217 9.13 24.96 10.44
CA ASN A 217 10.07 24.16 9.67
C ASN A 217 9.68 22.67 9.70
N LEU A 218 8.38 22.35 9.57
CA LEU A 218 7.89 20.97 9.56
C LEU A 218 8.50 20.15 8.41
N ASP A 219 8.77 20.77 7.27
CA ASP A 219 9.50 20.14 6.16
C ASP A 219 10.92 19.73 6.55
N LEU A 220 11.67 20.60 7.22
CA LEU A 220 13.00 20.27 7.74
C LEU A 220 12.94 19.20 8.85
N TYR A 221 11.91 19.21 9.69
CA TYR A 221 11.67 18.15 10.69
C TYR A 221 11.38 16.80 10.02
N TYR A 222 10.57 16.77 8.96
CA TYR A 222 10.35 15.52 8.20
C TYR A 222 11.64 15.04 7.55
N GLU A 223 12.42 15.93 6.91
CA GLU A 223 13.74 15.61 6.33
C GLU A 223 14.76 15.08 7.36
N ASP A 224 14.80 15.64 8.57
CA ASP A 224 15.83 15.32 9.57
C ASP A 224 15.42 14.23 10.59
N CYS A 225 14.13 14.01 10.81
CA CYS A 225 13.62 13.20 11.92
C CYS A 225 12.68 12.08 11.50
N VAL A 226 11.93 12.22 10.38
CA VAL A 226 10.90 11.26 9.95
C VAL A 226 11.38 10.36 8.81
N ILE A 227 11.84 10.94 7.69
CA ILE A 227 12.17 10.16 6.49
C ILE A 227 13.50 9.41 6.63
N GLY A 228 13.69 8.39 5.80
CA GLY A 228 14.99 7.74 5.64
C GLY A 228 14.97 6.51 4.75
N GLY A 229 16.16 6.00 4.46
CA GLY A 229 16.38 4.86 3.56
C GLY A 229 16.75 5.28 2.12
N PRO A 230 17.14 4.33 1.25
CA PRO A 230 17.62 4.65 -0.08
C PRO A 230 16.57 5.37 -0.93
N GLY A 231 16.87 6.61 -1.32
CA GLY A 231 15.99 7.44 -2.15
C GLY A 231 14.80 8.06 -1.41
N SER A 232 14.85 8.17 -0.07
CA SER A 232 13.78 8.79 0.70
C SER A 232 13.58 10.28 0.37
N PHE A 233 12.33 10.75 0.38
CA PHE A 233 11.99 12.13 0.02
C PHE A 233 10.79 12.71 0.79
N VAL A 234 10.70 14.05 0.76
CA VAL A 234 9.59 14.88 1.25
C VAL A 234 8.91 15.60 0.08
N ILE A 235 7.58 15.72 0.13
CA ILE A 235 6.82 16.70 -0.64
C ILE A 235 5.97 17.50 0.34
N THR A 236 6.03 18.83 0.26
CA THR A 236 5.31 19.73 1.19
C THR A 236 3.99 20.21 0.59
N ILE A 237 2.90 20.20 1.35
CA ILE A 237 1.65 20.88 0.96
C ILE A 237 1.60 22.22 1.69
N LYS A 238 1.82 23.34 0.98
CA LYS A 238 1.83 24.69 1.58
C LYS A 238 0.54 25.50 1.31
N ASP A 239 -0.27 25.07 0.35
CA ASP A 239 -1.57 25.67 0.01
C ASP A 239 -2.66 24.61 -0.03
N ARG A 240 -3.90 24.94 0.41
CA ARG A 240 -5.03 23.98 0.41
C ARG A 240 -5.37 23.50 -1.01
N ASP A 241 -5.28 24.36 -2.01
CA ASP A 241 -5.51 24.01 -3.42
C ASP A 241 -4.45 23.05 -4.00
N LYS A 242 -3.28 22.92 -3.33
CA LYS A 242 -2.17 22.07 -3.78
C LYS A 242 -2.18 20.65 -3.21
N PHE A 243 -3.09 20.31 -2.29
CA PHE A 243 -3.23 18.95 -1.74
C PHE A 243 -3.24 17.86 -2.82
N LYS A 244 -4.16 17.98 -3.79
CA LYS A 244 -4.38 16.96 -4.83
C LYS A 244 -3.20 16.84 -5.79
N GLU A 245 -2.58 17.97 -6.14
CA GLU A 245 -1.40 18.02 -7.01
C GLU A 245 -0.18 17.39 -6.32
N ALA A 246 0.03 17.70 -5.04
CA ALA A 246 1.11 17.15 -4.23
C ALA A 246 0.94 15.65 -3.98
N ILE A 247 -0.25 15.19 -3.54
CA ILE A 247 -0.53 13.76 -3.31
C ILE A 247 -0.37 12.95 -4.61
N ARG A 248 -0.82 13.47 -5.75
CA ARG A 248 -0.60 12.81 -7.05
C ARG A 248 0.88 12.75 -7.40
N THR A 249 1.62 13.86 -7.24
CA THR A 249 3.07 13.92 -7.51
C THR A 249 3.85 12.98 -6.58
N LYS A 250 3.39 12.83 -5.34
CA LYS A 250 3.94 11.89 -4.36
C LYS A 250 3.75 10.44 -4.79
N LEU A 251 2.51 10.00 -4.98
CA LEU A 251 2.21 8.61 -5.38
C LEU A 251 2.89 8.24 -6.73
N LEU A 252 3.03 9.20 -7.64
CA LEU A 252 3.85 9.05 -8.85
C LEU A 252 5.32 8.72 -8.54
N MET A 253 5.94 9.44 -7.60
CA MET A 253 7.33 9.22 -7.19
C MET A 253 7.50 7.92 -6.37
N GLU A 254 6.54 7.58 -5.50
CA GLU A 254 6.52 6.31 -4.77
C GLU A 254 6.60 5.12 -5.73
N VAL A 255 5.72 5.07 -6.74
CA VAL A 255 5.63 3.96 -7.69
C VAL A 255 6.77 3.98 -8.70
N ALA A 256 7.11 5.14 -9.27
CA ALA A 256 8.20 5.25 -10.25
C ALA A 256 9.60 5.09 -9.65
N GLY A 257 9.75 5.10 -8.31
CA GLY A 257 11.05 4.99 -7.63
C GLY A 257 11.96 6.19 -7.90
N ARG A 258 11.38 7.37 -8.10
CA ARG A 258 12.11 8.59 -8.50
C ARG A 258 12.30 9.52 -7.29
N THR A 259 13.55 9.84 -6.98
CA THR A 259 13.91 10.94 -6.08
C THR A 259 13.66 12.30 -6.75
N PRO A 260 13.38 13.37 -5.98
CA PRO A 260 13.42 14.74 -6.50
C PRO A 260 14.88 15.14 -6.80
N GLU A 261 15.08 16.18 -7.63
CA GLU A 261 16.42 16.67 -8.01
C GLU A 261 17.29 17.10 -6.81
N ARG A 262 16.64 17.53 -5.71
CA ARG A 262 17.29 17.72 -4.41
C ARG A 262 17.48 16.36 -3.73
N PHE A 263 18.56 15.68 -4.08
CA PHE A 263 18.93 14.40 -3.48
C PHE A 263 19.30 14.59 -1.99
N VAL A 264 18.44 14.14 -1.07
CA VAL A 264 18.70 14.20 0.39
C VAL A 264 19.62 13.06 0.80
N MET A 265 20.88 13.11 0.35
CA MET A 265 21.93 12.24 0.88
C MET A 265 22.38 12.78 2.24
N ARG A 266 21.76 12.28 3.32
CA ARG A 266 22.21 12.61 4.68
C ARG A 266 23.58 11.98 4.96
N VAL A 267 24.59 12.82 5.14
CA VAL A 267 25.83 12.44 5.83
C VAL A 267 25.49 12.19 7.29
N ALA A 268 25.83 11.00 7.80
CA ALA A 268 25.39 10.52 9.12
C ALA A 268 25.73 11.50 10.26
N ASP A 269 26.91 12.11 10.20
CA ASP A 269 27.49 12.96 11.24
C ASP A 269 26.92 14.39 11.29
N LYS A 270 25.89 14.72 10.49
CA LYS A 270 25.26 16.04 10.52
C LYS A 270 24.13 16.11 11.54
N GLU A 271 24.34 16.91 12.58
CA GLU A 271 23.31 17.37 13.53
C GLU A 271 22.04 17.85 12.79
N PRO A 272 20.83 17.48 13.26
CA PRO A 272 19.60 17.87 12.62
C PRO A 272 19.34 19.37 12.78
N ARG A 273 18.77 20.00 11.75
CA ARG A 273 18.39 21.43 11.73
C ARG A 273 17.24 21.73 12.68
N VAL A 274 16.39 20.73 12.95
CA VAL A 274 15.29 20.78 13.91
C VAL A 274 15.52 19.73 15.00
N ASN A 275 15.25 20.07 16.26
CA ASN A 275 15.27 19.10 17.35
C ASN A 275 14.21 18.02 17.11
N CYS A 276 14.61 16.75 16.98
CA CYS A 276 13.68 15.65 16.75
C CYS A 276 12.77 15.32 17.95
N LEU A 277 12.96 15.97 19.10
CA LEU A 277 12.07 15.92 20.28
C LEU A 277 11.23 17.20 20.44
N ILE A 278 11.03 17.99 19.38
CA ILE A 278 10.37 19.30 19.47
C ILE A 278 8.88 19.20 19.86
N GLY A 279 8.14 18.23 19.34
CA GLY A 279 6.71 18.07 19.65
C GLY A 279 6.48 17.52 21.06
N GLU A 280 7.33 16.60 21.52
CA GLU A 280 7.34 16.10 22.89
C GLU A 280 7.75 17.20 23.87
N LYS A 281 8.67 18.10 23.49
CA LYS A 281 9.00 19.28 24.29
C LYS A 281 7.83 20.24 24.38
N ILE A 282 7.20 20.61 23.27
CA ILE A 282 5.99 21.48 23.27
C ILE A 282 4.87 20.85 24.10
N TRP A 283 4.72 19.51 24.05
CA TRP A 283 3.79 18.80 24.93
C TRP A 283 4.16 18.99 26.41
N SER A 284 5.42 18.74 26.77
CA SER A 284 5.90 18.86 28.16
C SER A 284 5.78 20.28 28.71
N ASP A 285 6.16 21.30 27.92
CA ASP A 285 6.12 22.70 28.33
C ASP A 285 4.67 23.21 28.54
N ARG A 286 3.68 22.55 27.90
CA ARG A 286 2.25 22.94 27.94
C ARG A 286 1.39 22.12 28.90
N TRP A 287 1.71 20.84 29.14
CA TRP A 287 0.90 19.92 29.96
C TRP A 287 1.71 19.07 30.97
N GLY A 288 3.04 19.22 31.05
CA GLY A 288 3.91 18.45 31.95
C GLY A 288 3.90 18.95 33.40
N ARG A 289 2.74 18.93 34.06
CA ARG A 289 2.57 19.18 35.50
C ARG A 289 1.87 18.01 36.18
#